data_AF-A0A224YWH8-F1
#
_entry.id   AF-A0A224YWH8-F1
#
_cell.length_a   1.000
_cell.length_b   1.000
_cell.length_c   1.000
_cell.angle_alpha   90.00
_cell.angle_beta   90.00
_cell.angle_gamma   90.00
#
_symmetry.space_group_name_H-M   'P 1'
#
loop_
_entity.id
_entity.type
_entity.pdbx_description
1 polymer ?
#
loop_
_entity_poly.entity_id
_entity_poly.type
_entity_poly.pdbx_seq_one_letter_code
_entity_poly.pdbx_strand_id
1 'polypeptide(L)'
;MSTAEFLKGLPSYNENNFTRFQADSSCRTTVSTEDGMVRRPSVYLPTRDHPSDQVITTEKTNILLRYLHQQWDKKQSSSKKRDAGRSGLPLDDETPSRKRARTDTSNTDADSP
;
A
#
# COMPACT_ATOMS: atom_id res chain seq x y z
N MET A 1 -3.02 -1.97 35.64
CA MET A 1 -3.73 -1.08 34.70
C MET A 1 -4.94 -1.81 34.18
N SER A 2 -6.09 -1.15 34.12
CA SER A 2 -7.31 -1.76 33.59
C SER A 2 -7.33 -1.70 32.06
N THR A 3 -8.03 -2.63 31.42
CA THR A 3 -8.27 -2.62 29.97
C THR A 3 -8.92 -1.31 29.49
N ALA A 4 -9.76 -0.69 30.32
CA ALA A 4 -10.39 0.59 30.03
C ALA A 4 -9.40 1.77 29.98
N GLU A 5 -8.35 1.75 30.81
CA GLU A 5 -7.29 2.78 30.77
C GLU A 5 -6.43 2.65 29.51
N PHE A 6 -6.19 1.42 29.06
CA PHE A 6 -5.45 1.15 27.82
C PHE A 6 -6.20 1.63 26.55
N LEU A 7 -7.54 1.66 26.59
CA LEU A 7 -8.38 2.07 25.45
C LEU A 7 -8.70 3.58 25.42
N LYS A 8 -8.17 4.39 26.34
CA LYS A 8 -8.33 5.85 26.32
C LYS A 8 -7.43 6.47 25.25
N GLY A 9 -7.86 7.63 24.72
CA GLY A 9 -7.03 8.45 23.83
C GLY A 9 -6.91 7.93 22.40
N LEU A 10 -7.91 7.19 21.90
CA LEU A 10 -7.95 6.80 20.49
C LEU A 10 -7.92 8.03 19.56
N PRO A 11 -7.26 7.95 18.38
CA PRO A 11 -7.18 9.07 17.46
C PRO A 11 -8.57 9.59 17.04
N SER A 12 -8.73 10.90 17.06
CA SER A 12 -9.90 11.61 16.56
C SER A 12 -9.46 12.67 15.56
N TYR A 13 -9.83 12.51 14.29
CA TYR A 13 -9.58 13.54 13.27
C TYR A 13 -10.51 14.75 13.45
N ASN A 14 -11.73 14.51 13.94
CA ASN A 14 -12.72 15.53 14.25
C ASN A 14 -13.70 14.97 15.29
N GLU A 15 -13.75 15.60 16.46
CA GLU A 15 -14.60 15.20 17.59
C GLU A 15 -16.09 15.19 17.22
N ASN A 16 -16.51 15.99 16.25
CA ASN A 16 -17.91 16.10 15.85
C ASN A 16 -18.39 15.00 14.88
N ASN A 17 -17.50 14.17 14.34
CA ASN A 17 -17.84 13.20 13.29
C ASN A 17 -18.94 12.20 13.71
N PHE A 18 -18.98 11.83 14.99
CA PHE A 18 -19.88 10.79 15.51
C PHE A 18 -20.76 11.26 16.67
N THR A 19 -20.65 12.51 17.13
CA THR A 19 -21.42 13.03 18.28
C THR A 19 -22.92 13.08 18.04
N ARG A 20 -23.34 13.19 16.78
CA ARG A 20 -24.75 13.26 16.35
C ARG A 20 -25.24 11.96 15.72
N PHE A 21 -24.42 10.91 15.73
CA PHE A 21 -24.83 9.63 15.17
C PHE A 21 -25.89 8.98 16.09
N GLN A 22 -27.07 8.72 15.51
CA GLN A 22 -28.17 8.02 16.18
C GLN A 22 -28.30 6.64 15.55
N ALA A 23 -28.21 5.59 16.37
CA ALA A 23 -28.22 4.19 15.94
C ALA A 23 -29.64 3.58 15.98
N ASP A 24 -30.67 4.42 16.07
CA ASP A 24 -31.99 4.08 16.57
C ASP A 24 -32.66 2.99 15.72
N SER A 25 -32.81 1.81 16.35
CA SER A 25 -33.75 0.74 16.06
C SER A 25 -33.86 0.26 14.61
N SER A 26 -33.35 -0.95 14.39
CA SER A 26 -33.30 -1.74 13.15
C SER A 26 -32.11 -1.40 12.24
N CYS A 27 -31.14 -2.31 12.20
CA CYS A 27 -30.17 -2.43 11.10
C CYS A 27 -30.91 -2.63 9.78
N ARG A 28 -31.41 -1.54 9.20
CA ARG A 28 -31.62 -1.43 7.77
C ARG A 28 -30.46 -0.58 7.29
N THR A 29 -29.50 -1.21 6.61
CA THR A 29 -28.34 -0.58 5.93
C THR A 29 -28.77 0.35 4.78
N THR A 30 -29.93 0.98 4.91
CA THR A 30 -30.70 1.59 3.86
C THR A 30 -31.58 2.66 4.50
N VAL A 31 -31.04 3.87 4.63
CA VAL A 31 -31.76 5.03 5.17
C VAL A 31 -33.09 5.16 4.43
N SER A 32 -34.21 5.03 5.14
CA SER A 32 -35.55 5.30 4.63
C SER A 32 -35.90 6.75 4.94
N THR A 33 -35.82 7.62 3.92
CA THR A 33 -36.74 8.76 3.88
C THR A 33 -38.18 8.24 3.82
N GLU A 34 -39.15 9.07 4.18
CA GLU A 34 -40.58 8.75 4.30
C GLU A 34 -41.20 7.99 3.11
N ASP A 35 -40.56 7.99 1.94
CA ASP A 35 -40.92 7.20 0.74
C ASP A 35 -40.28 5.79 0.63
N GLY A 36 -39.73 5.22 1.70
CA GLY A 36 -39.30 3.82 1.73
C GLY A 36 -38.11 3.45 0.82
N MET A 37 -37.45 4.44 0.23
CA MET A 37 -36.34 4.21 -0.70
C MET A 37 -35.03 4.05 0.04
N VAL A 38 -34.49 2.84 -0.03
CA VAL A 38 -33.13 2.46 0.39
C VAL A 38 -32.11 3.48 -0.14
N ARG A 39 -31.57 4.39 0.70
CA ARG A 39 -30.47 5.30 0.31
C ARG A 39 -29.17 4.55 0.03
N ARG A 40 -29.09 3.88 -1.12
CA ARG A 40 -27.80 3.59 -1.75
C ARG A 40 -27.15 4.94 -2.10
N PRO A 41 -25.82 5.09 -1.94
CA PRO A 41 -25.11 6.23 -2.48
C PRO A 41 -25.50 6.43 -3.95
N SER A 42 -25.80 7.67 -4.33
CA SER A 42 -26.11 8.00 -5.72
C SER A 42 -24.94 7.62 -6.62
N VAL A 43 -25.22 7.00 -7.76
CA VAL A 43 -24.19 6.69 -8.76
C VAL A 43 -23.68 7.99 -9.38
N TYR A 44 -22.36 8.16 -9.45
CA TYR A 44 -21.76 9.28 -10.18
C TYR A 44 -21.88 9.04 -11.68
N LEU A 45 -22.59 9.93 -12.38
CA LEU A 45 -22.66 9.97 -13.85
C LEU A 45 -21.78 11.12 -14.34
N PRO A 46 -20.58 10.85 -14.90
CA PRO A 46 -19.74 11.88 -15.48
C PRO A 46 -20.47 12.56 -16.65
N THR A 47 -20.61 13.88 -16.60
CA THR A 47 -21.26 14.68 -17.68
C THR A 47 -20.28 15.57 -18.44
N ARG A 48 -19.04 15.67 -17.94
CA ARG A 48 -17.96 16.48 -18.50
C ARG A 48 -16.72 15.62 -18.59
N ASP A 49 -16.04 15.71 -19.73
CA ASP A 49 -14.74 15.08 -19.91
C ASP A 49 -13.64 16.01 -19.38
N HIS A 50 -12.79 15.45 -18.53
CA HIS A 50 -11.60 16.10 -18.02
C HIS A 50 -10.38 15.31 -18.50
N PRO A 51 -9.43 15.93 -19.23
CA PRO A 51 -8.25 15.24 -19.70
C PRO A 51 -7.33 14.87 -18.53
N SER A 52 -6.64 13.73 -18.64
CA SER A 52 -5.62 13.33 -17.66
C SER A 52 -4.32 14.09 -17.90
N ASP A 53 -3.69 14.57 -16.83
CA ASP A 53 -2.39 15.27 -16.91
C ASP A 53 -1.23 14.34 -17.31
N GLN A 54 -1.31 13.06 -16.95
CA GLN A 54 -0.28 12.06 -17.23
C GLN A 54 -0.88 10.72 -17.66
N VAL A 55 -0.13 9.98 -18.47
CA VAL A 55 -0.51 8.64 -18.96
C VAL A 55 0.52 7.62 -18.47
N ILE A 56 0.04 6.56 -17.82
CA ILE A 56 0.90 5.46 -17.39
C ILE A 56 1.24 4.60 -18.60
N THR A 57 2.52 4.51 -18.94
CA THR A 57 3.02 3.69 -20.06
C THR A 57 3.87 2.54 -19.56
N THR A 58 3.80 1.40 -20.25
CA THR A 58 4.71 0.27 -20.03
C THR A 58 5.93 0.36 -20.96
N GLU A 59 7.09 -0.09 -20.49
CA GLU A 59 8.25 -0.21 -21.34
C GLU A 59 8.01 -1.24 -22.45
N LYS A 60 8.29 -0.86 -23.70
CA LYS A 60 8.10 -1.74 -24.87
C LYS A 60 9.18 -2.81 -25.01
N THR A 61 10.30 -2.66 -24.31
CA THR A 61 11.47 -3.53 -24.48
C THR A 61 11.22 -4.89 -23.84
N ASN A 62 11.57 -5.95 -24.58
CA ASN A 62 11.57 -7.29 -24.03
C ASN A 62 12.53 -7.39 -22.83
N ILE A 63 12.07 -8.02 -21.75
CA ILE A 63 12.82 -8.09 -20.49
C ILE A 63 14.20 -8.76 -20.64
N LEU A 64 14.34 -9.74 -21.54
CA LEU A 64 15.61 -10.42 -21.78
C LEU A 64 16.58 -9.50 -22.51
N LEU A 65 16.13 -8.81 -23.55
CA LEU A 65 16.97 -7.86 -24.30
C LEU A 65 17.42 -6.69 -23.42
N ARG A 66 16.51 -6.14 -22.60
CA ARG A 66 16.85 -5.10 -21.61
C ARG A 66 17.94 -5.58 -20.66
N TYR A 67 17.84 -6.81 -20.15
CA TYR A 67 18.85 -7.39 -19.28
C TYR A 67 20.20 -7.56 -19.98
N LEU A 68 20.22 -8.13 -21.20
CA LEU A 68 21.45 -8.34 -21.94
C LEU A 68 22.17 -7.03 -22.28
N HIS A 69 21.43 -6.00 -22.73
CA HIS A 69 22.00 -4.66 -22.96
C HIS A 69 22.58 -4.08 -21.67
N GLN A 70 21.86 -4.18 -20.55
CA GLN A 70 22.34 -3.68 -19.26
C GLN A 70 23.65 -4.37 -18.81
N GLN A 71 23.75 -5.69 -18.99
CA GLN A 71 24.98 -6.44 -18.68
C GLN A 71 26.14 -6.04 -19.59
N TRP A 72 25.85 -5.87 -20.89
CA TRP A 72 26.83 -5.43 -21.87
C TRP A 72 27.36 -4.02 -21.55
N ASP A 73 26.48 -3.05 -21.31
CA ASP A 73 26.84 -1.67 -20.99
C ASP A 73 27.62 -1.58 -19.68
N LYS A 74 27.24 -2.39 -18.67
CA LYS A 74 27.99 -2.51 -17.41
C LYS A 74 29.41 -3.07 -17.65
N LYS A 75 29.57 -4.05 -18.54
CA LYS A 75 30.89 -4.62 -18.89
C LYS A 75 31.74 -3.63 -19.69
N GLN A 76 31.14 -2.87 -20.60
CA GLN A 76 31.83 -1.89 -21.43
C GLN A 76 32.25 -0.65 -20.61
N SER A 77 31.37 -0.15 -19.75
CA SER A 77 31.68 0.97 -18.84
C SER A 77 32.74 0.59 -17.81
N SER A 78 32.72 -0.64 -17.27
CA SER A 78 33.77 -1.12 -16.38
C SER A 78 35.11 -1.39 -17.06
N SER A 79 35.12 -1.88 -18.30
CA SER A 79 36.38 -2.18 -19.01
C SER A 79 37.06 -0.94 -19.58
N LYS A 80 36.32 0.14 -19.88
CA LYS A 80 36.88 1.34 -20.51
C LYS A 80 36.99 2.56 -19.59
N LYS A 81 36.30 2.59 -18.44
CA LYS A 81 36.32 3.73 -17.51
C LYS A 81 36.96 3.43 -16.15
N ARG A 82 37.20 2.15 -15.79
CA ARG A 82 37.82 1.79 -14.50
C ARG A 82 39.34 1.97 -14.46
N ASP A 83 40.00 2.16 -15.60
CA ASP A 83 41.43 2.53 -15.62
C ASP A 83 41.65 3.98 -15.16
N ALA A 84 40.62 4.83 -15.17
CA ALA A 84 40.69 6.23 -14.76
C ALA A 84 40.29 6.49 -13.28
N GLY A 85 40.08 5.47 -12.44
CA GLY A 85 39.67 5.71 -11.05
C GLY A 85 39.31 4.46 -10.25
N ARG A 86 40.29 3.59 -9.97
CA ARG A 86 40.16 2.61 -8.87
C ARG A 86 40.22 3.35 -7.52
N SER A 87 39.09 3.81 -7.00
CA SER A 87 38.86 3.91 -5.56
C SER A 87 37.40 4.26 -5.28
N GLY A 88 36.63 3.29 -4.77
CA GLY A 88 35.38 3.59 -4.07
C GLY A 88 34.23 2.63 -4.36
N LEU A 89 34.24 1.52 -3.60
CA LEU A 89 33.08 0.75 -3.15
C LEU A 89 32.61 -0.44 -4.02
N PRO A 90 32.60 -1.67 -3.47
CA PRO A 90 31.92 -2.82 -4.06
C PRO A 90 30.41 -2.66 -3.85
N LEU A 91 29.64 -2.89 -4.90
CA LEU A 91 28.18 -2.99 -4.82
C LEU A 91 27.87 -4.37 -4.23
N ASP A 92 27.32 -4.39 -3.02
CA ASP A 92 26.85 -5.59 -2.34
C ASP A 92 25.98 -6.44 -3.27
N ASP A 93 26.41 -7.69 -3.36
CA ASP A 93 25.67 -8.83 -3.83
C ASP A 93 24.48 -9.03 -2.89
N GLU A 94 23.27 -8.68 -3.30
CA GLU A 94 22.06 -9.19 -2.64
C GLU A 94 21.09 -9.72 -3.68
N THR A 95 20.91 -11.01 -3.56
CA THR A 95 20.09 -11.89 -4.37
C THR A 95 18.62 -11.46 -4.35
N PRO A 96 17.82 -11.68 -5.42
CA PRO A 96 16.37 -11.55 -5.31
C PRO A 96 15.83 -12.76 -4.54
N SER A 97 15.93 -12.72 -3.20
CA SER A 97 15.40 -13.76 -2.32
C SER A 97 13.88 -13.77 -2.34
N ARG A 98 13.30 -14.42 -3.36
CA ARG A 98 11.90 -14.85 -3.37
C ARG A 98 11.74 -15.97 -2.36
N LYS A 99 11.32 -15.63 -1.13
CA LYS A 99 10.49 -16.45 -0.22
C LYS A 99 10.17 -15.63 1.03
N ARG A 100 8.92 -15.18 1.18
CA ARG A 100 8.43 -14.70 2.49
C ARG A 100 8.24 -15.92 3.39
N ALA A 101 8.91 -15.95 4.54
CA ALA A 101 8.66 -16.95 5.57
C ALA A 101 7.24 -16.73 6.13
N ARG A 102 6.42 -17.79 6.15
CA ARG A 102 5.11 -17.81 6.81
C ARG A 102 5.37 -17.94 8.30
N THR A 103 5.16 -16.87 9.05
CA THR A 103 5.18 -16.91 10.52
C THR A 103 3.84 -17.46 11.01
N ASP A 104 3.77 -18.78 11.19
CA ASP A 104 2.83 -19.37 12.15
C ASP A 104 3.49 -19.27 13.52
N THR A 105 3.06 -18.33 14.37
CA THR A 105 3.41 -18.31 15.79
C THR A 105 2.19 -18.70 16.59
N SER A 106 2.18 -19.98 16.93
CA SER A 106 1.29 -20.65 17.87
C SER A 106 1.28 -19.99 19.25
N ASN A 107 0.09 -19.97 19.86
CA ASN A 107 -0.14 -19.85 21.29
C ASN A 107 0.90 -20.61 22.11
N THR A 108 1.45 -19.96 23.14
CA THR A 108 1.96 -20.62 24.32
C THR A 108 1.52 -19.83 25.55
N ASP A 109 0.46 -20.32 26.19
CA ASP A 109 0.21 -20.16 27.62
C ASP A 109 1.39 -20.76 28.41
N ALA A 110 1.93 -20.03 29.39
CA ALA A 110 2.68 -20.59 30.53
C ALA A 110 2.94 -19.50 31.60
N ASP A 111 1.99 -19.41 32.54
CA ASP A 111 2.18 -19.48 34.00
C ASP A 111 3.46 -18.89 34.69
N SER A 112 3.22 -17.86 35.52
CA SER A 112 3.75 -17.61 36.89
C SER A 112 5.25 -17.34 37.13
N PRO A 113 5.65 -16.65 38.24
CA PRO A 113 4.96 -16.43 39.54
C PRO A 113 4.58 -14.98 39.89
#